data_AF-A0A7C1UAQ3-F1
#
_entry.id   AF-A0A7C1UAQ3-F1
#
_cell.length_a   1.000
_cell.length_b   1.000
_cell.length_c   1.000
_cell.angle_alpha   90.00
_cell.angle_beta   90.00
_cell.angle_gamma   90.00
#
_symmetry.space_group_name_H-M   'P 1'
#
loop_
_entity.id
_entity.type
_entity.pdbx_description
1 polymer ?
#
loop_
_entity_poly.entity_id
_entity_poly.type
_entity_poly.pdbx_seq_one_letter_code
_entity_poly.pdbx_strand_id
1 'polypeptide(L)' 'MQSASAMFADKMLARGVPTSDPRYREALFHLMIAQTSCFRYWGEGTWTDYGRELCRRATEILKKNF' A
#
# COMPACT_ATOMS: atom_id res chain seq x y z
N MET A 1 6.92 -0.58 3.52
CA MET A 1 5.70 -1.21 4.07
C MET A 1 5.06 -0.32 5.15
N GLN A 2 5.72 -0.08 6.29
CA GLN A 2 5.19 0.80 7.36
C GLN A 2 4.88 2.23 6.88
N SER A 3 5.75 2.82 6.06
CA SER A 3 5.53 4.15 5.47
C SER A 3 4.26 4.26 4.65
N ALA A 4 3.93 3.24 3.85
CA ALA A 4 2.70 3.22 3.05
C ALA A 4 1.45 3.11 3.94
N SER A 5 1.52 2.36 5.03
CA SER A 5 0.40 2.26 5.99
C SER A 5 0.15 3.57 6.73
N ALA A 6 1.21 4.25 7.17
CA ALA A 6 1.08 5.55 7.82
C ALA A 6 0.47 6.58 6.85
N MET A 7 0.93 6.61 5.61
CA MET A 7 0.41 7.51 4.58
C MET A 7 -1.05 7.22 4.22
N PHE A 8 -1.47 5.94 4.22
CA PHE A 8 -2.87 5.58 4.05
C PHE A 8 -3.73 6.13 5.20
N ALA A 9 -3.27 5.98 6.45
CA ALA A 9 -3.97 6.53 7.61
C ALA A 9 -4.16 8.05 7.48
N ASP A 10 -3.10 8.78 7.12
CA ASP A 10 -3.15 10.24 6.98
C ASP A 10 -4.04 10.71 5.82
N LYS A 11 -3.95 10.06 4.66
CA LYS A 11 -4.64 10.53 3.44
C LYS A 11 -6.07 10.00 3.31
N MET A 12 -6.38 8.84 3.88
CA MET A 12 -7.70 8.21 3.74
C MET A 12 -8.50 8.28 5.04
N LEU A 13 -7.93 7.81 6.15
CA LEU A 13 -8.67 7.70 7.42
C LEU A 13 -8.85 9.07 8.08
N ALA A 14 -7.77 9.83 8.26
CA ALA A 14 -7.83 11.14 8.92
C ALA A 14 -8.65 12.17 8.12
N ARG A 15 -8.77 12.00 6.80
CA ARG A 15 -9.60 12.83 5.92
C ARG A 15 -11.04 12.33 5.78
N GLY A 16 -11.40 11.21 6.42
CA GLY A 16 -12.74 10.65 6.36
C GLY A 16 -13.18 10.22 4.96
N VAL A 17 -12.25 9.75 4.11
CA VAL A 17 -12.58 9.31 2.74
C VAL A 17 -13.53 8.09 2.82
N PRO A 18 -14.71 8.11 2.19
CA PRO A 18 -15.65 7.00 2.24
C PRO A 18 -15.05 5.72 1.68
N THR A 19 -15.37 4.57 2.30
CA THR A 19 -14.90 3.25 1.82
C THR A 19 -15.51 2.83 0.48
N SER A 20 -16.57 3.52 0.04
CA SER A 20 -17.15 3.39 -1.30
C SER A 20 -16.37 4.17 -2.37
N ASP A 21 -15.52 5.12 -2.00
CA ASP A 21 -14.72 5.90 -2.94
C ASP A 21 -13.75 4.98 -3.70
N PRO A 22 -13.75 5.00 -5.04
CA PRO A 22 -12.84 4.19 -5.85
C PRO A 22 -11.37 4.36 -5.47
N ARG A 23 -10.95 5.58 -5.11
CA ARG A 23 -9.57 5.90 -4.70
C ARG A 23 -9.19 5.24 -3.38
N TYR A 24 -10.16 5.15 -2.46
CA TYR A 24 -9.97 4.43 -1.19
C TYR A 24 -9.75 2.94 -1.45
N ARG A 25 -10.61 2.33 -2.27
CA ARG A 25 -10.57 0.90 -2.60
C ARG A 25 -9.30 0.54 -3.35
N GLU A 26 -8.90 1.36 -4.31
CA GLU A 26 -7.63 1.20 -5.04
C GLU A 26 -6.43 1.26 -4.08
N ALA A 27 -6.34 2.33 -3.27
CA ALA A 27 -5.24 2.47 -2.32
C ALA A 27 -5.19 1.31 -1.30
N LEU A 28 -6.35 0.85 -0.83
CA LEU A 28 -6.45 -0.27 0.11
C LEU A 28 -5.97 -1.58 -0.54
N PHE A 29 -6.38 -1.86 -1.78
CA PHE A 29 -5.95 -3.05 -2.50
C PHE A 29 -4.42 -3.12 -2.61
N HIS A 30 -3.79 -2.02 -3.03
CA HIS A 30 -2.33 -1.96 -3.15
C HIS A 30 -1.61 -2.04 -1.81
N LEU A 31 -2.17 -1.42 -0.77
CA LEU A 31 -1.64 -1.52 0.58
C LEU A 31 -1.66 -2.96 1.09
N MET A 32 -2.79 -3.67 0.94
CA MET A 32 -2.96 -5.05 1.40
C MET A 32 -2.01 -6.01 0.68
N ILE A 33 -1.86 -5.87 -0.64
CA ILE A 33 -0.90 -6.68 -1.40
C ILE A 33 0.53 -6.40 -0.95
N ALA A 34 0.88 -5.15 -0.68
CA ALA A 34 2.22 -4.80 -0.20
C ALA A 34 2.50 -5.31 1.23
N GLN A 35 1.48 -5.61 2.03
CA GLN A 35 1.60 -6.04 3.44
C GLN A 35 1.65 -7.56 3.65
N THR A 36 1.44 -8.36 2.61
CA THR A 36 1.50 -9.82 2.76
C THR A 36 2.85 -10.29 3.28
N SER A 37 2.82 -11.26 4.20
CA SER A 37 4.03 -11.87 4.77
C SER A 37 4.80 -12.72 3.76
N CYS A 38 4.18 -13.13 2.64
CA CYS A 38 4.78 -14.04 1.65
C CYS A 38 6.14 -13.53 1.15
N PHE A 39 6.28 -12.23 0.87
CA PHE A 39 7.56 -11.67 0.39
C PHE A 39 8.68 -11.74 1.43
N ARG A 40 8.34 -11.77 2.72
CA ARG A 40 9.31 -11.96 3.81
C ARG A 40 9.59 -13.44 4.08
N TYR A 41 8.58 -14.30 3.91
CA TYR A 41 8.70 -15.74 4.17
C TYR A 41 9.44 -16.48 3.06
N TRP A 42 9.22 -16.08 1.80
CA TRP A 42 9.86 -16.67 0.61
C TRP A 42 11.23 -16.00 0.36
N GLY A 43 11.43 -14.81 0.92
CA GLY A 43 12.60 -14.52 1.76
C GLY A 43 13.83 -13.93 1.09
N GLU A 44 14.14 -14.26 -0.16
CA GLU A 44 15.40 -13.81 -0.79
C GLU A 44 15.27 -13.59 -2.29
N GLY A 45 16.17 -12.76 -2.83
CA GLY A 45 16.24 -12.41 -4.25
C GLY A 45 14.95 -11.77 -4.78
N THR A 46 14.44 -12.30 -5.89
CA THR A 46 13.33 -11.74 -6.68
C THR A 46 12.08 -11.46 -5.84
N TRP A 47 11.78 -12.26 -4.82
CA TRP A 47 10.60 -12.05 -3.96
C TRP A 47 10.70 -10.80 -3.09
N THR A 48 11.91 -10.47 -2.62
CA THR A 48 12.14 -9.23 -1.87
C THR A 48 12.00 -8.01 -2.77
N ASP A 49 12.47 -8.12 -4.02
CA ASP A 49 12.36 -7.03 -5.01
C ASP A 49 10.90 -6.78 -5.40
N TYR A 50 10.10 -7.83 -5.57
CA TYR A 50 8.65 -7.70 -5.75
C TYR A 50 7.98 -7.03 -4.56
N GLY A 51 8.33 -7.42 -3.32
CA GLY A 51 7.80 -6.76 -2.12
C GLY A 51 8.16 -5.27 -2.08
N ARG A 52 9.39 -4.90 -2.47
CA ARG A 52 9.83 -3.49 -2.54
C ARG A 52 9.07 -2.71 -3.62
N GLU A 53 8.88 -3.30 -4.80
CA GLU A 53 8.14 -2.68 -5.90
C GLU A 53 6.67 -2.47 -5.54
N LEU A 54 6.03 -3.44 -4.88
CA LEU A 54 4.65 -3.30 -4.41
C LEU A 54 4.51 -2.19 -3.35
N CYS A 55 5.47 -2.08 -2.42
CA CYS A 55 5.52 -0.96 -1.48
C CYS A 55 5.66 0.39 -2.20
N ARG A 56 6.50 0.47 -3.25
CA ARG A 56 6.68 1.68 -4.05
C ARG A 56 5.38 2.06 -4.76
N ARG A 57 4.72 1.11 -5.43
CA ARG A 57 3.43 1.33 -6.12
C ARG A 57 2.32 1.80 -5.16
N ALA A 58 2.19 1.16 -3.99
CA ALA A 58 1.22 1.58 -2.98
C ALA A 58 1.46 3.03 -2.54
N THR A 59 2.72 3.41 -2.33
CA THR A 59 3.09 4.78 -1.96
C THR A 59 2.77 5.78 -3.07
N GLU A 60 3.04 5.44 -4.34
CA GLU A 60 2.75 6.33 -5.47
C GLU A 60 1.24 6.53 -5.70
N ILE A 61 0.42 5.49 -5.51
CA ILE A 61 -1.05 5.61 -5.60
C ILE A 61 -1.58 6.55 -4.51
N LEU A 62 -1.05 6.42 -3.29
CA LEU A 62 -1.40 7.33 -2.19
C LEU A 62 -1.00 8.78 -2.46
N LYS A 63 0.10 9.03 -3.19
CA LYS A 63 0.52 10.38 -3.60
C LYS A 63 -0.28 10.94 -4.78
N LYS A 64 -0.76 10.10 -5.69
CA LYS A 64 -1.50 10.55 -6.88
C LYS A 64 -2.94 10.89 -6.57
N ASN A 65 -3.56 10.17 -5.63
CA ASN A 65 -4.97 10.32 -5.35
C ASN A 65 -5.31 11.54 -4.47
N PHE A 66 -4.31 12.19 -3.85
CA PHE A 66 -4.42 13.28 -2.86
C PHE A 66 -3.11 14.02 -2.61
#